data_AF-C5T415-F1
#
_entry.id   AF-C5T415-F1
#
_cell.length_a   1.000
_cell.length_b   1.000
_cell.length_c   1.000
_cell.angle_alpha   90.00
_cell.angle_beta   90.00
_cell.angle_gamma   90.00
#
_symmetry.space_group_name_H-M   'P 1'
#
loop_
_entity.id
_entity.type
_entity.pdbx_description
1 polymer ?
#
loop_
_entity_poly.entity_id
_entity_poly.type
_entity_poly.pdbx_seq_one_letter_code
_entity_poly.pdbx_strand_id
1 'polypeptide(L)'
;MIHAPPPHAMADIHITDIEAAINHWRARAPATMEAALAPPISALAEVYARMVFRHEDATDEQQLPPQAHAAWLAWYDTTPDTPCIAICSTSQGDDVCKGCGRSFDEVQFWPAMSPAEKRTVWRRITLDHTAWRFNRYAERATEGPADALGGAPESAPPVAAVPVR
;
A
#
# COMPACT_ATOMS: atom_id res chain seq x y z
N MET A 1 -29.52 6.47 17.14
CA MET A 1 -29.40 5.41 16.11
C MET A 1 -27.95 5.01 16.06
N ILE A 2 -27.60 3.90 16.71
CA ILE A 2 -26.24 3.38 16.74
C ILE A 2 -26.07 2.69 15.38
N HIS A 3 -25.29 3.28 14.48
CA HIS A 3 -24.90 2.60 13.24
C HIS A 3 -24.13 1.36 13.69
N ALA A 4 -24.70 0.17 13.46
CA ALA A 4 -24.00 -1.07 13.70
C ALA A 4 -22.71 -1.03 12.87
N PRO A 5 -21.54 -1.40 13.42
CA PRO A 5 -20.32 -1.48 12.63
C PRO A 5 -20.57 -2.47 11.48
N PRO A 6 -20.16 -2.13 10.24
CA PRO A 6 -20.38 -3.05 9.12
C PRO A 6 -19.71 -4.39 9.42
N PRO A 7 -20.34 -5.52 9.04
CA PRO A 7 -19.81 -6.85 9.32
C PRO A 7 -18.48 -6.99 8.59
N HIS A 8 -17.36 -7.21 9.31
CA HIS A 8 -16.04 -7.59 8.78
C HIS A 8 -15.86 -7.26 7.29
N ALA A 9 -15.82 -5.98 6.94
CA ALA A 9 -15.69 -5.55 5.56
C ALA A 9 -14.23 -5.71 5.14
N MET A 10 -13.82 -6.98 5.00
CA MET A 10 -12.73 -7.49 4.19
C MET A 10 -11.44 -6.68 4.36
N ALA A 11 -10.74 -6.97 5.46
CA ALA A 11 -9.33 -6.61 5.67
C ALA A 11 -8.46 -7.40 4.69
N ASP A 12 -8.72 -7.19 3.40
CA ASP A 12 -8.20 -7.97 2.30
C ASP A 12 -6.94 -7.33 1.76
N ILE A 13 -5.91 -8.15 1.63
CA ILE A 13 -4.66 -7.79 0.99
C ILE A 13 -4.74 -8.23 -0.47
N HIS A 14 -4.82 -7.26 -1.37
CA HIS A 14 -4.86 -7.51 -2.80
C HIS A 14 -3.49 -8.00 -3.31
N ILE A 15 -3.49 -8.82 -4.36
CA ILE A 15 -2.28 -9.42 -4.94
C ILE A 15 -1.21 -8.38 -5.31
N THR A 16 -1.63 -7.20 -5.78
CA THR A 16 -0.73 -6.09 -6.11
C THR A 16 0.04 -5.55 -4.91
N ASP A 17 -0.52 -5.64 -3.70
CA ASP A 17 0.18 -5.24 -2.48
C ASP A 17 1.24 -6.27 -2.09
N ILE A 18 0.98 -7.57 -2.33
CA ILE A 18 1.99 -8.63 -2.17
C ILE A 18 3.13 -8.43 -3.18
N GLU A 19 2.82 -8.11 -4.44
CA GLU A 19 3.82 -7.79 -5.46
C GLU A 19 4.67 -6.57 -5.07
N ALA A 20 4.04 -5.50 -4.59
CA ALA A 20 4.73 -4.30 -4.13
C ALA A 20 5.67 -4.59 -2.95
N ALA A 21 5.21 -5.40 -1.98
CA ALA A 21 6.02 -5.85 -0.86
C ALA A 21 7.22 -6.72 -1.32
N ILE A 22 7.01 -7.66 -2.24
CA ILE A 22 8.11 -8.45 -2.82
C ILE A 22 9.15 -7.54 -3.48
N ASN A 23 8.71 -6.57 -4.27
CA ASN A 23 9.61 -5.64 -4.97
C ASN A 23 10.37 -4.74 -3.99
N HIS A 24 9.72 -4.29 -2.91
CA HIS A 24 10.36 -3.56 -1.82
C HIS A 24 11.54 -4.33 -1.21
N TRP A 25 11.38 -5.64 -0.99
CA TRP A 25 12.44 -6.48 -0.43
C TRP A 25 13.52 -6.82 -1.46
N ARG A 26 13.16 -7.04 -2.73
CA ARG A 26 14.14 -7.24 -3.81
C ARG A 26 15.08 -6.05 -3.98
N ALA A 27 14.58 -4.82 -3.82
CA ALA A 27 15.41 -3.62 -3.90
C ALA A 27 16.43 -3.51 -2.74
N ARG A 28 16.11 -4.04 -1.56
CA ARG A 28 16.95 -4.00 -0.35
C ARG A 28 17.94 -5.16 -0.26
N ALA A 29 17.52 -6.33 -0.72
CA ALA A 29 18.29 -7.56 -0.69
C ALA A 29 18.16 -8.25 -2.05
N PRO A 30 18.85 -7.75 -3.09
CA PRO A 30 18.82 -8.38 -4.40
C PRO A 30 19.38 -9.80 -4.31
N ALA A 31 18.76 -10.73 -5.04
CA ALA A 31 19.26 -12.09 -5.13
C ALA A 31 20.65 -12.06 -5.79
N THR A 32 21.66 -12.60 -5.11
CA THR A 32 22.94 -12.90 -5.75
C THR A 32 22.85 -14.27 -6.41
N MET A 33 23.63 -14.48 -7.48
CA MET A 33 23.57 -15.66 -8.34
C MET A 33 23.78 -17.01 -7.60
N GLU A 34 24.30 -16.94 -6.37
CA GLU A 34 24.64 -18.09 -5.51
C GLU A 34 23.76 -18.20 -4.26
N ALA A 35 22.84 -17.25 -4.03
CA ALA A 35 22.04 -17.19 -2.80
C ALA A 35 20.56 -17.51 -3.03
N ALA A 36 20.00 -18.25 -2.06
CA ALA A 36 18.56 -18.42 -1.94
C ALA A 36 17.85 -17.06 -1.74
N LEU A 37 16.57 -16.99 -2.10
CA LEU A 37 15.73 -15.83 -1.83
C LEU A 37 15.80 -15.44 -0.35
N ALA A 38 15.91 -14.14 -0.07
CA ALA A 38 15.88 -13.63 1.28
C ALA A 38 14.58 -14.11 1.99
N PRO A 39 14.62 -14.46 3.29
CA PRO A 39 13.46 -14.95 4.02
C PRO A 39 12.14 -14.17 3.82
N PRO A 40 12.12 -12.81 3.86
CA PRO A 40 10.87 -12.07 3.61
C PRO A 40 10.34 -12.23 2.18
N ILE A 41 11.23 -12.32 1.18
CA ILE A 41 10.82 -12.55 -0.22
C ILE A 41 10.21 -13.93 -0.37
N SER A 42 10.83 -14.96 0.22
CA SER A 42 10.34 -16.34 0.19
C SER A 42 8.95 -16.45 0.83
N ALA A 43 8.75 -15.84 2.00
CA ALA A 43 7.46 -15.87 2.70
C ALA A 43 6.32 -15.20 1.89
N LEU A 44 6.59 -14.03 1.29
CA LEU A 44 5.63 -13.34 0.44
C LEU A 44 5.37 -14.09 -0.87
N ALA A 45 6.42 -14.66 -1.48
CA ALA A 45 6.30 -15.43 -2.72
C ALA A 45 5.41 -16.68 -2.55
N GLU A 46 5.43 -17.32 -1.38
CA GLU A 46 4.54 -18.44 -1.08
C GLU A 46 3.06 -18.00 -1.01
N VAL A 47 2.78 -16.83 -0.44
CA VAL A 47 1.41 -16.25 -0.44
C VAL A 47 0.97 -15.94 -1.87
N TYR A 48 1.82 -15.23 -2.62
CA TYR A 48 1.56 -14.91 -4.03
C TYR A 48 1.30 -16.18 -4.87
N ALA A 49 2.14 -17.21 -4.71
CA ALA A 49 1.97 -18.47 -5.43
C ALA A 49 0.64 -19.17 -5.10
N ARG A 50 0.21 -19.14 -3.83
CA ARG A 50 -1.09 -19.69 -3.42
C ARG A 50 -2.26 -18.91 -4.03
N MET A 51 -2.19 -17.59 -4.04
CA MET A 51 -3.21 -16.72 -4.65
C MET A 51 -3.35 -17.02 -6.15
N VAL A 52 -2.23 -17.05 -6.88
CA VAL A 52 -2.21 -17.38 -8.32
C VAL A 52 -2.74 -18.79 -8.58
N PHE A 53 -2.31 -19.78 -7.79
CA PHE A 53 -2.77 -21.16 -7.94
C PHE A 53 -4.29 -21.31 -7.72
N ARG A 54 -4.86 -20.52 -6.80
CA ARG A 54 -6.30 -20.52 -6.50
C ARG A 54 -7.12 -19.59 -7.38
N HIS A 55 -6.46 -18.77 -8.21
CA HIS A 55 -7.09 -17.69 -8.98
C HIS A 55 -7.80 -16.66 -8.08
N GLU A 56 -7.19 -16.33 -6.94
CA GLU A 56 -7.67 -15.34 -5.97
C GLU A 56 -6.85 -14.05 -6.08
N ASP A 57 -7.50 -12.90 -6.26
CA ASP A 57 -6.83 -11.60 -6.32
C ASP A 57 -6.68 -10.94 -4.94
N ALA A 58 -7.27 -11.53 -3.90
CA ALA A 58 -7.25 -11.01 -2.54
C ALA A 58 -7.19 -12.14 -1.51
N THR A 59 -6.59 -11.86 -0.37
CA THR A 59 -6.53 -12.77 0.79
C THR A 59 -6.75 -11.98 2.07
N ASP A 60 -7.45 -12.56 3.03
CA ASP A 60 -7.72 -11.95 4.33
C ASP A 60 -6.39 -11.76 5.09
N GLU A 61 -6.18 -10.56 5.66
CA GLU A 61 -5.02 -10.20 6.49
C GLU A 61 -4.74 -11.24 7.58
N GLN A 62 -5.78 -11.82 8.18
CA GLN A 62 -5.68 -12.82 9.25
C GLN A 62 -5.20 -14.19 8.74
N GLN A 63 -5.27 -14.44 7.43
CA GLN A 63 -4.83 -15.69 6.82
C GLN A 63 -3.36 -15.67 6.41
N LEU A 64 -2.69 -14.51 6.46
CA LEU A 64 -1.27 -14.44 6.13
C LEU A 64 -0.44 -15.21 7.18
N PRO A 65 0.50 -16.06 6.75
CA PRO A 65 1.49 -16.61 7.66
C PRO A 65 2.26 -15.49 8.37
N PRO A 66 2.65 -15.67 9.65
CA PRO A 66 3.25 -14.59 10.44
C PRO A 66 4.48 -13.93 9.79
N GLN A 67 5.33 -14.71 9.12
CA GLN A 67 6.50 -14.18 8.41
C GLN A 67 6.12 -13.32 7.19
N ALA A 68 5.08 -13.72 6.45
CA ALA A 68 4.60 -12.97 5.31
C ALA A 68 3.87 -11.69 5.75
N HIS A 69 3.05 -11.77 6.82
CA HIS A 69 2.40 -10.60 7.42
C HIS A 69 3.43 -9.57 7.91
N ALA A 70 4.45 -10.01 8.64
CA ALA A 70 5.53 -9.12 9.08
C ALA A 70 6.30 -8.48 7.91
N ALA A 71 6.59 -9.27 6.85
CA ALA A 71 7.26 -8.76 5.66
C ALA A 71 6.39 -7.77 4.87
N TRP A 72 5.08 -7.98 4.83
CA TRP A 72 4.11 -7.08 4.21
C TRP A 72 3.94 -5.79 5.02
N LEU A 73 3.83 -5.87 6.35
CA LEU A 73 3.76 -4.70 7.24
C LEU A 73 5.00 -3.81 7.10
N ALA A 74 6.19 -4.40 7.00
CA ALA A 74 7.42 -3.64 6.77
C ALA A 74 7.41 -2.83 5.46
N TRP A 75 6.73 -3.32 4.42
CA TRP A 75 6.47 -2.54 3.21
C TRP A 75 5.39 -1.48 3.44
N TYR A 76 4.26 -1.86 4.06
CA TYR A 76 3.15 -0.96 4.37
C TYR A 76 3.62 0.30 5.12
N ASP A 77 4.51 0.14 6.10
CA ASP A 77 5.08 1.23 6.89
C ASP A 77 5.91 2.23 6.06
N THR A 78 6.26 1.89 4.82
CA THR A 78 6.92 2.81 3.87
C THR A 78 5.95 3.57 2.97
N THR A 79 4.66 3.27 3.03
CA THR A 79 3.62 3.94 2.24
C THR A 79 3.01 5.12 3.01
N PRO A 80 2.44 6.13 2.32
CA PRO A 80 1.75 7.23 2.99
C PRO A 80 0.56 6.71 3.82
N ASP A 81 0.49 7.11 5.09
CA ASP A 81 -0.58 6.62 5.98
C ASP A 81 -1.99 7.11 5.58
N THR A 82 -2.15 8.26 4.92
CA THR A 82 -3.48 8.80 4.58
C THR A 82 -3.55 9.44 3.19
N PRO A 83 -4.63 9.25 2.42
CA PRO A 83 -4.83 9.90 1.12
C PRO A 83 -5.23 11.39 1.22
N CYS A 84 -5.10 11.99 2.41
CA CYS A 84 -5.70 13.28 2.74
C CYS A 84 -4.83 14.43 2.23
N ILE A 85 -5.46 15.41 1.58
CA ILE A 85 -4.80 16.63 1.08
C ILE A 85 -5.19 17.89 1.87
N ALA A 86 -5.65 17.71 3.10
CA ALA A 86 -6.15 18.78 3.99
C ALA A 86 -7.28 19.64 3.37
N ILE A 87 -8.08 19.04 2.48
CA ILE A 87 -9.30 19.63 1.93
C ILE A 87 -10.43 18.62 2.17
N CYS A 88 -11.43 19.03 2.95
CA CYS A 88 -12.52 18.17 3.36
C CYS A 88 -13.87 18.73 2.89
N SER A 89 -14.60 17.95 2.11
CA SER A 89 -15.96 18.30 1.68
C SER A 89 -17.04 17.51 2.43
N THR A 90 -16.68 16.42 3.11
CA THR A 90 -17.62 15.68 3.97
C THR A 90 -18.02 16.49 5.20
N SER A 91 -17.13 17.33 5.74
CA SER A 91 -17.46 18.31 6.78
C SER A 91 -18.47 19.37 6.31
N GLN A 92 -18.71 19.48 5.00
CA GLN A 92 -19.69 20.38 4.38
C GLN A 92 -20.95 19.63 3.91
N GLY A 93 -21.04 18.33 4.16
CA GLY A 93 -22.22 17.50 3.89
C GLY A 93 -22.14 16.56 2.68
N ASP A 94 -20.99 16.41 2.00
CA ASP A 94 -20.84 15.38 0.98
C ASP A 94 -20.65 13.98 1.60
N ASP A 95 -21.21 12.92 1.01
CA ASP A 95 -21.00 11.53 1.46
C ASP A 95 -19.59 11.00 1.16
N VAL A 96 -18.97 11.52 0.08
CA VAL A 96 -17.62 11.19 -0.37
C VAL A 96 -16.80 12.48 -0.46
N CYS A 97 -15.63 12.49 0.16
CA CYS A 97 -14.75 13.64 0.18
C CYS A 97 -14.17 13.90 -1.21
N LYS A 98 -14.54 15.04 -1.82
CA LYS A 98 -14.02 15.47 -3.12
C LYS A 98 -12.50 15.66 -3.12
N GLY A 99 -11.90 15.96 -1.97
CA GLY A 99 -10.47 16.13 -1.81
C GLY A 99 -9.69 14.81 -1.90
N CYS A 100 -10.01 13.86 -1.01
CA CYS A 100 -9.24 12.62 -0.86
C CYS A 100 -9.90 11.36 -1.43
N GLY A 101 -11.20 11.37 -1.73
CA GLY A 101 -11.94 10.21 -2.27
C GLY A 101 -12.46 9.21 -1.21
N ARG A 102 -12.20 9.45 0.08
CA ARG A 102 -12.76 8.64 1.18
C ARG A 102 -14.23 8.94 1.42
N SER A 103 -15.01 7.93 1.83
CA SER A 103 -16.37 8.12 2.36
C SER A 103 -16.34 8.84 3.72
N PHE A 104 -17.49 9.34 4.16
CA PHE A 104 -17.61 9.96 5.48
C PHE A 104 -17.17 9.02 6.62
N ASP A 105 -17.57 7.75 6.58
CA ASP A 105 -17.19 6.77 7.60
C ASP A 105 -15.69 6.47 7.57
N GLU A 106 -15.09 6.31 6.38
CA GLU A 106 -13.65 6.11 6.25
C GLU A 106 -12.84 7.31 6.77
N VAL A 107 -13.34 8.53 6.60
CA VAL A 107 -12.71 9.72 7.17
C VAL A 107 -12.76 9.69 8.69
N GLN A 108 -13.91 9.34 9.28
CA GLN A 108 -14.08 9.32 10.74
C GLN A 108 -13.32 8.20 11.42
N PHE A 109 -13.35 7.00 10.84
CA PHE A 109 -12.84 5.78 11.46
C PHE A 109 -11.41 5.44 11.03
N TRP A 110 -10.77 6.24 10.16
CA TRP A 110 -9.40 6.00 9.67
C TRP A 110 -8.39 5.56 10.74
N PRO A 111 -8.31 6.20 11.94
CA PRO A 111 -7.33 5.80 12.95
C PRO A 111 -7.56 4.40 13.53
N ALA A 112 -8.79 3.88 13.44
CA ALA A 112 -9.17 2.57 13.96
C ALA A 112 -9.11 1.45 12.90
N MET A 113 -8.93 1.81 11.61
CA MET A 113 -8.86 0.84 10.53
C MET A 113 -7.54 0.06 10.55
N SER A 114 -7.60 -1.24 10.24
CA SER A 114 -6.42 -2.08 10.05
C SER A 114 -5.60 -1.63 8.84
N PRO A 115 -4.31 -2.00 8.77
CA PRO A 115 -3.50 -1.75 7.57
C PRO A 115 -4.17 -2.26 6.29
N ALA A 116 -4.75 -3.46 6.30
CA ALA A 116 -5.39 -4.02 5.11
C ALA A 116 -6.67 -3.27 4.74
N GLU A 117 -7.50 -2.89 5.72
CA GLU A 117 -8.67 -2.05 5.47
C GLU A 117 -8.28 -0.70 4.83
N LYS A 118 -7.21 -0.06 5.34
CA LYS A 118 -6.67 1.18 4.75
C LYS A 118 -6.18 0.95 3.32
N ARG A 119 -5.52 -0.17 3.04
CA ARG A 119 -5.06 -0.53 1.68
C ARG A 119 -6.21 -0.75 0.71
N THR A 120 -7.31 -1.37 1.14
CA THR A 120 -8.54 -1.47 0.35
C THR A 120 -9.08 -0.10 -0.05
N VAL A 121 -9.16 0.84 0.90
CA VAL A 121 -9.60 2.22 0.63
C VAL A 121 -8.65 2.93 -0.35
N TRP A 122 -7.35 2.83 -0.12
CA TRP A 122 -6.33 3.37 -1.02
C TRP A 122 -6.48 2.83 -2.44
N ARG A 123 -6.62 1.52 -2.59
CA ARG A 123 -6.82 0.86 -3.88
C ARG A 123 -8.06 1.41 -4.59
N ARG A 124 -9.22 1.47 -3.91
CA ARG A 124 -10.44 2.02 -4.51
C ARG A 124 -10.23 3.45 -4.99
N ILE A 125 -9.72 4.33 -4.14
CA ILE A 125 -9.53 5.75 -4.46
C ILE A 125 -8.59 5.92 -5.66
N THR A 126 -7.51 5.15 -5.71
CA THR A 126 -6.57 5.18 -6.83
C THR A 126 -7.20 4.67 -8.14
N LEU A 127 -8.04 3.63 -8.08
CA LEU A 127 -8.74 3.12 -9.27
C LEU A 127 -9.84 4.07 -9.74
N ASP A 128 -10.62 4.65 -8.83
CA ASP A 128 -11.68 5.61 -9.16
C ASP A 128 -11.09 6.87 -9.79
N HIS A 129 -9.96 7.36 -9.27
CA HIS A 129 -9.20 8.49 -9.80
C HIS A 129 -10.04 9.78 -10.01
N THR A 130 -11.13 9.95 -9.26
CA THR A 130 -12.06 11.08 -9.40
C THR A 130 -11.78 12.24 -8.44
N ALA A 131 -11.08 11.97 -7.33
CA ALA A 131 -10.80 12.94 -6.29
C ALA A 131 -9.80 14.04 -6.72
N TRP A 132 -9.88 15.22 -6.11
CA TRP A 132 -9.06 16.38 -6.48
C TRP A 132 -7.56 16.17 -6.29
N ARG A 133 -7.16 15.26 -5.39
CA ARG A 133 -5.77 14.82 -5.23
C ARG A 133 -5.12 14.24 -6.48
N PHE A 134 -5.91 13.92 -7.51
CA PHE A 134 -5.42 13.40 -8.80
C PHE A 134 -5.47 14.44 -9.91
N ASN A 135 -6.05 15.63 -9.67
CA ASN A 135 -6.20 16.67 -10.67
C ASN A 135 -5.96 18.08 -10.10
N ARG A 136 -7.00 18.75 -9.61
CA ARG A 136 -7.03 20.16 -9.21
C ARG A 136 -6.05 20.51 -8.08
N TYR A 137 -5.76 19.56 -7.21
CA TYR A 137 -4.89 19.72 -6.03
C TYR A 137 -3.89 18.57 -5.92
N ALA A 138 -3.39 18.08 -7.06
CA ALA A 138 -2.46 16.95 -7.10
C ALA A 138 -1.13 17.23 -6.38
N GLU A 139 -0.70 18.50 -6.37
CA GLU A 139 0.49 18.96 -5.67
C GLU A 139 0.43 18.79 -4.15
N ARG A 140 -0.77 18.57 -3.59
CA ARG A 140 -0.97 18.37 -2.14
C ARG A 140 -0.89 16.90 -1.71
N ALA A 141 -0.85 15.96 -2.64
CA ALA A 141 -0.70 14.55 -2.32
C ALA A 141 0.69 14.27 -1.73
N THR A 142 0.77 13.50 -0.64
CA THR A 142 2.03 13.22 0.06
C THR A 142 3.02 12.43 -0.80
N GLU A 143 2.51 11.53 -1.65
CA GLU A 143 3.31 10.78 -2.63
C GLU A 143 3.73 11.62 -3.86
N GLY A 144 3.28 12.87 -3.96
CA GLY A 144 3.45 13.71 -5.15
C GLY A 144 2.46 13.37 -6.28
N PRO A 145 2.53 14.07 -7.43
CA PRO A 145 1.72 13.74 -8.60
C PRO A 145 1.98 12.30 -9.06
N ALA A 146 0.93 11.56 -9.43
CA ALA A 146 1.01 10.16 -9.83
C ALA A 146 2.02 9.88 -10.98
N ASP A 147 2.36 10.89 -11.78
CA ASP A 147 3.37 10.83 -12.85
C ASP A 147 4.82 10.66 -12.34
N ALA A 148 5.09 10.80 -11.04
CA ALA A 148 6.43 10.65 -10.47
C ALA A 148 6.91 9.18 -10.37
N LEU A 149 6.02 8.19 -10.51
CA LEU A 149 6.37 6.76 -10.46
C LEU A 149 6.96 6.21 -11.77
N GLY A 150 7.16 7.06 -12.78
CA GLY A 150 7.94 6.76 -14.00
C GLY A 150 9.38 7.28 -13.98
N GLY A 151 9.83 7.91 -12.89
CA GLY A 151 11.19 8.40 -12.74
C GLY A 151 12.17 7.27 -12.45
N ALA A 152 13.15 7.08 -13.36
CA ALA A 152 14.30 6.22 -13.12
C ALA A 152 14.93 6.47 -11.74
N PRO A 153 15.49 5.46 -11.06
CA PRO A 153 16.09 5.65 -9.75
C PRO A 153 17.17 6.72 -9.84
N GLU A 154 17.03 7.77 -9.04
CA GLU A 154 18.09 8.74 -8.78
C GLU A 154 19.32 7.96 -8.34
N SER A 155 20.37 8.04 -9.14
CA SER A 155 21.58 7.25 -8.99
C SER A 155 22.17 7.48 -7.59
N ALA A 156 22.30 6.39 -6.83
CA ALA A 156 23.02 6.38 -5.56
C ALA A 156 24.39 7.06 -5.71
N PRO A 157 24.84 7.85 -4.71
CA PRO A 157 26.17 8.45 -4.76
C PRO A 157 27.24 7.34 -4.86
N PRO A 158 28.34 7.56 -5.61
CA PRO A 158 29.35 6.54 -5.79
C PRO A 158 29.95 6.17 -4.44
N VAL A 159 29.79 4.90 -4.05
CA VAL A 159 30.47 4.33 -2.88
C VAL A 159 31.96 4.30 -3.21
N ALA A 160 32.75 5.09 -2.49
CA ALA A 160 34.19 5.15 -2.68
C ALA A 160 34.80 3.75 -2.52
N ALA A 161 35.55 3.31 -3.54
CA ALA A 161 36.24 2.04 -3.53
C ALA A 161 37.24 1.99 -2.35
N VAL A 162 37.06 1.02 -1.46
CA VAL A 162 38.01 0.71 -0.40
C VAL A 162 39.17 -0.06 -1.05
N PRO A 163 40.43 0.44 -0.99
CA PRO A 163 41.55 -0.27 -1.55
C PRO A 163 41.86 -1.52 -0.70
N VAL A 164 41.83 -2.68 -1.33
CA VAL A 164 42.32 -3.93 -0.76
C VAL A 164 43.85 -3.85 -0.72
N ARG A 165 44.42 -4.05 0.48
CA ARG A 165 45.86 -4.18 0.69
C ARG A 165 46.35 -5.58 0.38
#